data_AF-A0A3D2VBW2-F1
#
_entry.id   AF-A0A3D2VBW2-F1
#
_cell.length_a   1.000
_cell.length_b   1.000
_cell.length_c   1.000
_cell.angle_alpha   90.00
_cell.angle_beta   90.00
_cell.angle_gamma   90.00
#
_symmetry.space_group_name_H-M   'P 1'
#
loop_
_entity.id
_entity.type
_entity.pdbx_description
1 polymer ?
#
loop_
_entity_poly.entity_id
_entity_poly.type
_entity_poly.pdbx_seq_one_letter_code
_entity_poly.pdbx_strand_id
1 'polypeptide(L)'
;MHPAAPVPTPVPHPALPLAIMSGQPTVLIGGTPAARATDQTAPCVLPTCVPGGPGLVAVGSATVLIGGLPAARIQDMSSHPTCVAPIPSPTGKVLPPGCPTVLIG
;
A
#
# COMPACT_ATOMS: atom_id res chain seq x y z
N MET A 1 -13.45 -24.77 21.14
CA MET A 1 -12.51 -25.09 20.06
C MET A 1 -13.27 -25.03 18.75
N HIS A 2 -13.12 -23.94 17.99
CA HIS A 2 -13.67 -23.89 16.62
C HIS A 2 -12.79 -24.78 15.73
N PRO A 3 -13.36 -25.45 14.71
CA PRO A 3 -12.60 -26.29 13.79
C PRO A 3 -11.40 -25.55 13.22
N ALA A 4 -10.30 -26.26 12.95
CA ALA A 4 -9.20 -25.72 12.17
C ALA A 4 -9.76 -25.24 10.82
N ALA A 5 -9.54 -23.96 10.49
CA ALA A 5 -9.97 -23.41 9.22
C ALA A 5 -9.38 -24.26 8.07
N PRO A 6 -10.16 -24.56 7.01
CA PRO A 6 -9.65 -25.29 5.85
C PRO A 6 -8.39 -24.63 5.31
N VAL A 7 -7.36 -25.45 5.06
CA VAL A 7 -6.14 -25.00 4.39
C VAL A 7 -6.52 -24.41 3.01
N PRO A 8 -5.97 -23.24 2.64
CA PRO A 8 -4.85 -22.55 3.27
C PRO A 8 -5.31 -21.47 4.24
N THR A 9 -5.17 -21.72 5.55
CA THR A 9 -5.32 -20.67 6.55
C THR A 9 -4.15 -19.70 6.41
N PRO A 10 -4.40 -18.40 6.16
CA PRO A 10 -3.33 -17.43 6.00
C PRO A 10 -2.50 -17.31 7.27
N VAL A 11 -1.17 -17.32 7.12
CA VAL A 11 -0.22 -17.29 8.25
C VAL A 11 0.36 -15.89 8.39
N PRO A 12 0.46 -15.33 9.61
CA PRO A 12 1.19 -14.10 9.86
C PRO A 12 2.60 -14.14 9.28
N HIS A 13 3.01 -13.08 8.60
CA HIS A 13 4.35 -12.92 8.08
C HIS A 13 4.86 -11.49 8.35
N PRO A 14 6.19 -11.27 8.35
CA PRO A 14 6.75 -9.93 8.43
C PRO A 14 6.28 -9.04 7.27
N ALA A 15 6.26 -7.72 7.48
CA ALA A 15 5.93 -6.79 6.40
C ALA A 15 6.94 -6.91 5.24
N LEU A 16 6.44 -6.88 4.01
CA LEU A 16 7.26 -6.83 2.80
C LEU A 16 7.20 -5.43 2.20
N PRO A 17 8.35 -4.86 1.78
CA PRO A 17 8.36 -3.67 0.94
C PRO A 17 7.76 -4.02 -0.44
N LEU A 18 6.54 -3.55 -0.70
CA LEU A 18 5.88 -3.69 -2.00
C LEU A 18 5.94 -2.34 -2.73
N ALA A 19 6.40 -2.36 -3.98
CA ALA A 19 6.47 -1.15 -4.81
C ALA A 19 5.06 -0.62 -5.10
N ILE A 20 4.87 0.70 -5.08
CA ILE A 20 3.65 1.34 -5.58
C ILE A 20 3.73 1.32 -7.12
N MET A 21 2.79 0.63 -7.76
CA MET A 21 2.84 0.35 -9.21
C MET A 21 1.92 1.28 -10.01
N SER A 22 0.89 1.85 -9.38
CA SER A 22 0.04 2.87 -10.02
C SER A 22 0.32 4.26 -9.46
N GLY A 23 0.06 5.26 -10.29
CA GLY A 23 0.16 6.67 -9.95
C GLY A 23 -0.67 7.50 -10.92
N GLN A 24 -0.76 8.80 -10.70
CA GLN A 24 -1.37 9.71 -11.67
C GLN A 24 -0.44 9.86 -12.89
N PRO A 25 -0.84 9.41 -14.10
CA PRO A 25 0.05 9.38 -15.27
C PRO A 25 0.48 10.77 -15.77
N THR A 26 -0.29 11.82 -15.50
CA THR A 26 -0.03 13.17 -16.02
C THR A 26 0.73 14.07 -15.05
N VAL A 27 0.82 13.71 -13.77
CA VAL A 27 1.52 14.50 -12.75
C VAL A 27 2.75 13.71 -12.33
N LEU A 28 3.93 14.22 -12.71
CA LEU A 28 5.19 13.54 -12.47
C LEU A 28 5.93 14.20 -11.30
N ILE A 29 6.38 13.39 -10.34
CA ILE A 29 7.24 13.81 -9.22
C ILE A 29 8.53 12.99 -9.32
N GLY A 30 9.68 13.65 -9.42
CA GLY A 30 10.97 12.96 -9.63
C GLY A 30 11.06 12.19 -10.95
N GLY A 31 10.22 12.53 -11.94
CA GLY A 31 10.18 11.88 -13.25
C GLY A 31 9.27 10.65 -13.36
N THR A 32 8.61 10.24 -12.27
CA THR A 32 7.66 9.11 -12.27
C THR A 32 6.24 9.57 -11.93
N PRO A 33 5.19 8.80 -12.31
CA PRO A 33 3.81 9.09 -11.94
C PRO A 33 3.64 9.29 -10.44
N ALA A 34 2.99 10.39 -10.04
CA ALA A 34 2.83 10.75 -8.64
C ALA A 34 1.78 9.86 -7.94
N ALA A 35 2.15 9.31 -6.80
CA ALA A 35 1.31 8.43 -6.00
C ALA A 35 0.24 9.20 -5.20
N ARG A 36 -0.90 8.56 -4.97
CA ARG A 36 -2.12 9.11 -4.38
C ARG A 36 -2.85 8.06 -3.57
N ALA A 37 -3.85 8.50 -2.79
CA ALA A 37 -4.83 7.59 -2.22
C ALA A 37 -5.43 6.70 -3.32
N THR A 38 -5.67 5.43 -2.99
CA THR A 38 -6.13 4.33 -3.86
C THR A 38 -5.11 3.77 -4.85
N ASP A 39 -3.90 4.33 -4.94
CA ASP A 39 -2.86 3.74 -5.80
C ASP A 39 -2.39 2.38 -5.25
N GLN A 40 -2.16 1.45 -6.17
CA GLN A 40 -1.97 0.03 -5.87
C GLN A 40 -0.49 -0.32 -5.75
N THR A 41 -0.17 -1.17 -4.77
CA THR A 41 1.15 -1.80 -4.69
C THR A 41 1.24 -3.00 -5.63
N ALA A 42 2.45 -3.51 -5.82
CA ALA A 42 2.64 -4.85 -6.33
C ALA A 42 1.91 -5.88 -5.44
N PRO A 43 1.46 -7.02 -6.00
CA PRO A 43 0.95 -8.14 -5.22
C PRO A 43 1.99 -8.65 -4.21
N CYS A 44 1.53 -9.14 -3.07
CA CYS A 44 2.35 -9.91 -2.15
C CYS A 44 2.75 -11.23 -2.83
N VAL A 45 4.06 -11.51 -2.84
CA VAL A 45 4.63 -12.71 -3.48
C VAL A 45 4.90 -13.85 -2.50
N LEU A 46 4.51 -13.71 -1.23
CA LEU A 46 4.71 -14.77 -0.26
C LEU A 46 3.80 -15.96 -0.56
N PRO A 47 4.33 -17.19 -0.60
CA PRO A 47 3.51 -18.39 -0.85
C PRO A 47 2.38 -18.59 0.18
N THR A 48 2.55 -18.05 1.38
CA THR A 48 1.56 -18.12 2.48
C THR A 48 0.47 -17.05 2.39
N CYS A 49 0.60 -16.08 1.49
CA CYS A 49 -0.32 -14.97 1.29
C CYS A 49 -1.04 -15.16 -0.05
N VAL A 50 -2.07 -16.01 -0.07
CA VAL A 50 -2.90 -16.27 -1.26
C VAL A 50 -4.29 -15.69 -1.00
N PRO A 51 -4.84 -14.81 -1.87
CA PRO A 51 -4.40 -14.52 -3.25
C PRO A 51 -3.28 -13.48 -3.38
N GLY A 52 -2.75 -12.94 -2.27
CA GLY A 52 -1.60 -12.03 -2.32
C GLY A 52 -1.86 -10.73 -3.07
N GLY A 53 -3.13 -10.30 -3.15
CA GLY A 53 -3.51 -9.16 -3.97
C GLY A 53 -2.83 -7.84 -3.57
N PRO A 54 -2.96 -6.81 -4.41
CA PRO A 54 -2.27 -5.54 -4.18
C PRO A 54 -2.78 -4.86 -2.91
N GLY A 55 -1.86 -4.16 -2.24
CA GLY A 55 -2.22 -3.13 -1.27
C GLY A 55 -2.65 -1.84 -1.96
N LEU A 56 -3.23 -0.94 -1.19
CA LEU A 56 -3.67 0.39 -1.62
C LEU A 56 -3.12 1.43 -0.66
N VAL A 57 -2.76 2.61 -1.15
CA VAL A 57 -2.56 3.78 -0.29
C VAL A 57 -3.92 4.17 0.30
N ALA A 58 -4.10 3.99 1.61
CA ALA A 58 -5.38 4.15 2.29
C ALA A 58 -5.69 5.62 2.63
N VAL A 59 -4.65 6.40 2.94
CA VAL A 59 -4.77 7.82 3.31
C VAL A 59 -3.71 8.61 2.55
N GLY A 60 -4.00 9.87 2.23
CA GLY A 60 -3.07 10.82 1.64
C GLY A 60 -3.10 12.16 2.37
N SER A 61 -2.57 13.20 1.74
CA SER A 61 -2.67 14.59 2.19
C SER A 61 -4.12 15.05 2.36
N ALA A 62 -4.37 15.88 3.38
CA ALA A 62 -5.68 16.50 3.61
C ALA A 62 -5.93 17.72 2.71
N THR A 63 -4.89 18.30 2.12
CA THR A 63 -4.97 19.60 1.41
C THR A 63 -4.46 19.52 -0.02
N VAL A 64 -3.49 18.65 -0.31
CA VAL A 64 -2.89 18.52 -1.63
C VAL A 64 -3.55 17.37 -2.39
N LEU A 65 -4.15 17.71 -3.53
CA LEU A 65 -4.78 16.76 -4.43
C LEU A 65 -3.94 16.61 -5.70
N ILE A 66 -3.76 15.37 -6.16
CA ILE A 66 -3.15 15.04 -7.44
C ILE A 66 -4.21 14.35 -8.29
N GLY A 67 -4.56 14.93 -9.44
CA GLY A 67 -5.64 14.39 -10.28
C GLY A 67 -6.96 14.15 -9.53
N GLY A 68 -7.28 15.01 -8.56
CA GLY A 68 -8.51 14.96 -7.77
C GLY A 68 -8.49 14.03 -6.54
N LEU A 69 -7.40 13.30 -6.28
CA LEU A 69 -7.28 12.42 -5.12
C LEU A 69 -6.18 12.91 -4.16
N PRO A 70 -6.29 12.64 -2.84
CA PRO A 70 -5.25 12.95 -1.85
C PRO A 70 -3.86 12.47 -2.27
N ALA A 71 -2.87 13.36 -2.27
CA ALA A 71 -1.49 13.02 -2.62
C ALA A 71 -0.84 12.12 -1.56
N ALA A 72 -0.16 11.05 -1.97
CA ALA A 72 0.49 10.14 -1.03
C ALA A 72 1.83 10.70 -0.52
N ARG A 73 2.10 10.51 0.77
CA ARG A 73 3.30 10.99 1.47
C ARG A 73 4.00 9.83 2.17
N ILE A 74 5.26 10.04 2.51
CA ILE A 74 6.00 9.11 3.37
C ILE A 74 5.26 8.98 4.71
N GLN A 75 5.15 7.74 5.20
CA GLN A 75 4.39 7.34 6.39
C GLN A 75 2.86 7.38 6.27
N ASP A 76 2.28 7.75 5.11
CA ASP A 76 0.84 7.58 4.93
C ASP A 76 0.46 6.09 4.98
N MET A 77 -0.72 5.81 5.54
CA MET A 77 -1.19 4.44 5.78
C MET A 77 -1.52 3.74 4.47
N SER A 78 -1.16 2.47 4.35
CA SER A 78 -1.62 1.58 3.27
C SER A 78 -2.46 0.42 3.83
N SER A 79 -3.39 -0.07 3.03
CA SER A 79 -4.27 -1.20 3.34
C SER A 79 -4.04 -2.35 2.37
N HIS A 80 -3.93 -3.58 2.87
CA HIS A 80 -3.73 -4.79 2.08
C HIS A 80 -4.89 -5.76 2.34
N PRO A 81 -6.10 -5.46 1.84
CA PRO A 81 -7.33 -6.17 2.23
C PRO A 81 -7.33 -7.66 1.91
N THR A 82 -6.47 -8.11 1.00
CA THR A 82 -6.28 -9.51 0.60
C THR A 82 -5.34 -10.28 1.53
N CYS A 83 -4.58 -9.58 2.37
CA CYS A 83 -3.74 -10.20 3.39
C CYS A 83 -4.60 -10.45 4.63
N VAL A 84 -4.69 -11.71 5.06
CA VAL A 84 -5.54 -12.12 6.19
C VAL A 84 -4.69 -12.41 7.44
N ALA A 85 -3.41 -12.02 7.45
CA ALA A 85 -2.56 -12.14 8.62
C ALA A 85 -3.13 -11.28 9.78
N PRO A 86 -3.58 -11.86 10.91
CA PRO A 86 -4.11 -11.04 11.98
C PRO A 86 -2.99 -10.43 12.84
N ILE A 87 -3.25 -9.18 13.25
CA ILE A 87 -2.59 -8.31 14.24
C ILE A 87 -1.43 -7.42 13.72
N PRO A 88 -1.57 -6.07 13.71
CA PRO A 88 -2.76 -5.29 14.11
C PRO A 88 -3.87 -5.21 13.04
N SER A 89 -3.55 -5.46 11.78
CA SER A 89 -4.42 -5.42 10.58
C SER A 89 -3.46 -5.53 9.38
N PRO A 90 -3.87 -5.95 8.17
CA PRO A 90 -2.97 -5.95 7.01
C PRO A 90 -2.70 -4.52 6.50
N THR A 91 -2.13 -3.68 7.35
CA THR A 91 -1.83 -2.29 7.10
C THR A 91 -0.33 -2.09 7.03
N GLY A 92 0.10 -1.21 6.13
CA GLY A 92 1.49 -0.79 6.03
C GLY A 92 1.60 0.72 6.03
N LYS A 93 2.79 1.19 5.65
CA LYS A 93 3.07 2.60 5.43
C LYS A 93 3.81 2.78 4.13
N VAL A 94 3.63 3.94 3.50
CA VAL A 94 4.49 4.36 2.39
C VAL A 94 5.91 4.55 2.91
N LEU A 95 6.86 3.84 2.30
CA LEU A 95 8.25 3.80 2.71
C LEU A 95 9.10 4.85 1.98
N PRO A 96 10.21 5.32 2.60
CA PRO A 96 11.24 6.14 1.92
C PRO A 96 11.82 5.44 0.67
N PRO A 97 12.48 6.16 -0.26
CA PRO A 97 13.04 7.51 -0.11
C PRO A 97 12.12 8.68 -0.50
N GLY A 98 10.95 8.45 -1.11
CA GLY A 98 10.14 9.54 -1.67
C GLY A 98 10.94 10.39 -2.67
N CYS A 99 10.45 11.61 -2.98
CA CYS A 99 11.19 12.58 -3.78
C CYS A 99 11.76 13.68 -2.88
N PRO A 100 13.09 13.85 -2.79
CA PRO A 100 13.71 14.75 -1.80
C PRO A 100 13.46 16.23 -2.08
N THR A 101 13.03 16.59 -3.30
CA THR A 101 12.77 17.97 -3.72
C THR A 101 11.31 18.39 -3.54
N VAL A 102 10.42 17.48 -3.16
CA VAL A 102 8.98 17.73 -3.05
C VAL A 102 8.49 17.41 -1.64
N LEU A 103 7.92 18.41 -0.99
CA LEU A 103 7.23 18.28 0.29
C LEU A 103 5.73 18.48 0.07
N ILE A 104 4.92 17.58 0.63
CA ILE A 104 3.46 17.58 0.53
C ILE A 104 2.88 17.74 1.94
N GLY A 105 2.09 18.80 2.13
CA GLY A 105 1.46 19.17 3.42
C GLY A 105 0.26 18.30 3.80
#